data_AF-A0A949PAR4-F1
#
_entry.id   AF-A0A949PAR4-F1
#
_cell.length_a   1.000
_cell.length_b   1.000
_cell.length_c   1.000
_cell.angle_alpha   90.00
_cell.angle_beta   90.00
_cell.angle_gamma   90.00
#
_symmetry.space_group_name_H-M   'P 1'
#
loop_
_entity.id
_entity.type
_entity.pdbx_description
1 polymer ?
#
loop_
_entity_poly.entity_id
_entity_poly.type
_entity_poly.pdbx_seq_one_letter_code
_entity_poly.pdbx_strand_id
1 'polypeptide(L)'
;MLKSPPIISLLPPRLACLAALSIAAAACTVEESSAPEPTVTSASTTTTVSQPDTTIPTTAAAPESTATSVPPTTAPPATLPPGPISASIPIVTGGEFGGWLLLGRWQVDKWQPPTSDDDQLSAADLAGDPTLTVSGLEISEQMVTIGASDEACFDGRQGPTLDVAIPSAEPPGFGYAAIALPASWPLKPRQVAQVSGGPPAYQQLGVDNFAEQGIDASAGTIDQIVVADLDGDGIDEALVSFEQVADPDATGSPGDATAILLVNTETQSSQIVIGSNVDSSETDFPITEQFRVLDVADLNGDGRMEVIVRAWYYEGMSVIVYEYDGTTLVQTLATGCGA
;
A
#
# COMPACT_ATOMS: atom_id res chain seq x y z
N MET A 1 48.14 45.38 -11.93
CA MET A 1 49.44 44.83 -12.39
C MET A 1 49.37 43.32 -12.23
N LEU A 2 49.49 42.60 -13.36
CA LEU A 2 49.90 41.18 -13.50
C LEU A 2 49.04 40.12 -12.77
N LYS A 3 48.61 38.99 -13.35
CA LYS A 3 48.86 38.35 -14.65
C LYS A 3 47.91 37.13 -14.70
N SER A 4 47.11 36.96 -15.75
CA SER A 4 46.45 35.68 -16.04
C SER A 4 47.47 34.62 -16.45
N PRO A 5 47.16 33.32 -16.24
CA PRO A 5 47.54 32.30 -17.22
C PRO A 5 46.37 31.28 -17.45
N PRO A 6 46.46 30.31 -18.37
CA PRO A 6 45.73 30.40 -19.63
C PRO A 6 44.70 29.30 -19.86
N ILE A 7 43.76 29.59 -20.76
CA ILE A 7 42.91 28.62 -21.46
C ILE A 7 43.79 27.84 -22.45
N ILE A 8 43.84 26.51 -22.32
CA ILE A 8 44.34 25.60 -23.36
C ILE A 8 43.14 24.84 -23.91
N SER A 9 42.79 25.18 -25.13
CA SER A 9 41.99 24.36 -26.05
C SER A 9 42.93 23.42 -26.79
N LEU A 10 42.62 22.13 -26.89
CA LEU A 10 43.08 21.23 -27.95
C LEU A 10 42.22 19.95 -28.00
N LEU A 11 41.53 19.84 -29.14
CA LEU A 11 40.86 18.75 -29.87
C LEU A 11 40.83 17.28 -29.37
N PRO A 12 39.82 16.49 -29.82
CA PRO A 12 39.64 15.07 -29.49
C PRO A 12 40.34 14.11 -30.47
N PRO A 13 40.55 12.83 -30.09
CA PRO A 13 40.63 11.70 -31.02
C PRO A 13 39.35 10.86 -30.89
N ARG A 14 38.46 10.84 -31.89
CA ARG A 14 38.35 9.83 -32.96
C ARG A 14 38.55 8.36 -32.55
N LEU A 15 37.41 7.65 -32.58
CA LEU A 15 37.18 6.38 -33.29
C LEU A 15 37.91 5.11 -32.80
N ALA A 16 37.14 4.21 -32.18
CA ALA A 16 37.30 2.77 -32.39
C ALA A 16 35.92 2.09 -32.38
N CYS A 17 35.42 1.78 -33.58
CA CYS A 17 34.43 0.73 -33.79
C CYS A 17 35.04 -0.60 -33.36
N LEU A 18 34.33 -1.38 -32.54
CA LEU A 18 34.44 -2.83 -32.58
C LEU A 18 33.04 -3.42 -32.71
N ALA A 19 32.73 -3.85 -33.93
CA ALA A 19 31.74 -4.86 -34.20
C ALA A 19 32.33 -6.23 -33.82
N ALA A 20 31.57 -7.03 -33.09
CA ALA A 20 31.76 -8.47 -33.03
C ALA A 20 30.44 -9.13 -33.41
N LEU A 21 30.47 -9.75 -34.60
CA LEU A 21 29.40 -10.48 -35.25
C LEU A 21 29.73 -11.99 -35.16
N SER A 22 28.69 -12.81 -35.06
CA SER A 22 28.62 -14.25 -35.40
C SER A 22 29.08 -15.21 -34.27
N ILE A 23 28.47 -16.38 -34.01
CA ILE A 23 27.83 -17.37 -34.89
C ILE A 23 26.74 -18.14 -34.11
N ALA A 24 25.62 -18.41 -34.78
CA ALA A 24 24.54 -19.30 -34.38
C ALA A 24 24.91 -20.78 -34.56
N ALA A 25 24.36 -21.66 -33.71
CA ALA A 25 24.21 -23.07 -34.00
C ALA A 25 22.74 -23.47 -33.87
N ALA A 26 22.20 -23.98 -34.97
CA ALA A 26 20.85 -24.49 -35.13
C ALA A 26 20.81 -26.01 -34.96
N ALA A 27 19.70 -26.51 -34.42
CA ALA A 27 19.01 -27.77 -34.73
C ALA A 27 17.99 -28.04 -33.60
N CYS A 28 16.77 -28.54 -33.78
CA CYS A 28 15.88 -28.82 -34.92
C CYS A 28 14.58 -29.35 -34.28
N THR A 29 13.42 -28.94 -34.84
CA THR A 29 12.11 -29.63 -34.89
C THR A 29 11.42 -30.00 -33.56
N VAL A 30 10.13 -29.74 -33.34
CA VAL A 30 8.99 -30.28 -34.09
C VAL A 30 7.82 -29.29 -34.09
N GLU A 31 7.26 -29.02 -35.26
CA GLU A 31 5.91 -28.49 -35.47
C GLU A 31 4.87 -29.58 -35.16
N GLU A 32 3.78 -29.22 -34.49
CA GLU A 32 2.49 -29.83 -34.84
C GLU A 32 1.37 -28.79 -34.72
N SER A 33 0.99 -28.32 -35.90
CA SER A 33 -0.23 -27.57 -36.21
C SER A 33 -1.41 -28.53 -36.21
N SER A 34 -2.53 -28.16 -35.57
CA SER A 34 -3.87 -28.56 -35.99
C SER A 34 -4.94 -27.71 -35.30
N ALA A 35 -5.49 -26.75 -36.04
CA ALA A 35 -6.90 -26.39 -35.92
C ALA A 35 -7.74 -27.49 -36.61
N PRO A 36 -8.99 -27.70 -36.17
CA PRO A 36 -10.07 -27.44 -37.11
C PRO A 36 -11.37 -26.89 -36.48
N GLU A 37 -11.97 -25.94 -37.17
CA GLU A 37 -13.42 -25.81 -37.38
C GLU A 37 -13.62 -25.69 -38.92
N PRO A 38 -14.81 -25.91 -39.53
CA PRO A 38 -16.16 -25.95 -38.95
C PRO A 38 -17.04 -27.13 -39.46
N THR A 39 -18.27 -27.28 -38.93
CA THR A 39 -19.55 -27.52 -39.67
C THR A 39 -20.64 -28.17 -38.79
N VAL A 40 -21.64 -27.36 -38.47
CA VAL A 40 -23.11 -27.59 -38.48
C VAL A 40 -23.65 -29.03 -38.32
N THR A 41 -24.51 -29.26 -37.32
CA THR A 41 -25.84 -29.92 -37.47
C THR A 41 -26.67 -29.74 -36.19
N SER A 42 -27.83 -29.09 -36.33
CA SER A 42 -28.92 -29.09 -35.36
C SER A 42 -29.62 -30.46 -35.34
N ALA A 43 -29.85 -31.02 -34.17
CA ALA A 43 -30.83 -32.09 -33.98
C ALA A 43 -31.54 -31.90 -32.63
N SER A 44 -32.78 -31.38 -32.70
CA SER A 44 -33.76 -31.50 -31.64
C SER A 44 -34.07 -32.98 -31.39
N THR A 45 -33.96 -33.42 -30.15
CA THR A 45 -34.57 -34.68 -29.71
C THR A 45 -35.48 -34.37 -28.54
N THR A 46 -36.78 -34.42 -28.81
CA THR A 46 -37.85 -34.36 -27.81
C THR A 46 -37.92 -35.72 -27.12
N THR A 47 -37.64 -35.77 -25.82
CA THR A 47 -37.91 -36.96 -25.02
C THR A 47 -39.13 -36.68 -24.13
N THR A 48 -40.26 -37.22 -24.54
CA THR A 48 -41.50 -37.29 -23.76
C THR A 48 -41.30 -38.23 -22.58
N VAL A 49 -41.37 -37.70 -21.35
CA VAL A 49 -41.46 -38.50 -20.13
C VAL A 49 -42.92 -38.58 -19.71
N SER A 50 -43.46 -39.79 -19.72
CA SER A 50 -44.81 -40.12 -19.24
C SER A 50 -44.90 -39.98 -17.72
N GLN A 51 -45.89 -39.23 -17.24
CA GLN A 51 -46.32 -39.20 -15.84
C GLN A 51 -46.98 -40.55 -15.45
N PRO A 52 -46.65 -41.12 -14.28
CA PRO A 52 -47.56 -42.01 -13.59
C PRO A 52 -48.49 -41.21 -12.66
N ASP A 53 -49.79 -41.45 -12.80
CA ASP A 53 -50.81 -41.12 -11.80
C ASP A 53 -50.41 -41.65 -10.42
N THR A 54 -50.45 -40.79 -9.41
CA THR A 54 -50.45 -41.24 -8.01
C THR A 54 -51.42 -40.40 -7.20
N THR A 55 -52.36 -41.15 -6.64
CA THR A 55 -53.48 -40.77 -5.79
C THR A 55 -53.04 -40.07 -4.50
N ILE A 56 -53.83 -39.08 -4.11
CA ILE A 56 -53.69 -38.26 -2.90
C ILE A 56 -54.09 -39.08 -1.66
N PRO A 57 -53.25 -39.16 -0.62
CA PRO A 57 -53.71 -39.37 0.74
C PRO A 57 -53.76 -38.04 1.49
N THR A 58 -54.95 -37.65 1.91
CA THR A 58 -55.18 -36.63 2.95
C THR A 58 -54.68 -37.18 4.28
N THR A 59 -53.70 -36.55 4.95
CA THR A 59 -53.44 -36.77 6.39
C THR A 59 -52.67 -35.61 7.04
N ALA A 60 -53.29 -35.11 8.11
CA ALA A 60 -52.78 -34.48 9.35
C ALA A 60 -51.93 -33.19 9.29
N ALA A 61 -52.45 -32.17 9.98
CA ALA A 61 -51.75 -30.95 10.35
C ALA A 61 -50.49 -31.23 11.18
N ALA A 62 -49.40 -30.53 10.83
CA ALA A 62 -48.15 -30.50 11.60
C ALA A 62 -48.34 -29.70 12.91
N PRO A 63 -47.62 -30.05 13.99
CA PRO A 63 -47.67 -29.29 15.22
C PRO A 63 -46.92 -27.96 15.06
N GLU A 64 -47.44 -26.91 15.69
CA GLU A 64 -46.77 -25.60 15.79
C GLU A 64 -45.40 -25.75 16.44
N SER A 65 -44.36 -25.37 15.69
CA SER A 65 -43.00 -25.26 16.19
C SER A 65 -42.91 -23.99 17.05
N THR A 66 -42.82 -24.18 18.37
CA THR A 66 -42.59 -23.07 19.31
C THR A 66 -41.13 -22.64 19.19
N ALA A 67 -40.87 -21.59 18.42
CA ALA A 67 -39.56 -20.94 18.38
C ALA A 67 -39.31 -20.26 19.74
N THR A 68 -38.40 -20.85 20.53
CA THR A 68 -37.88 -20.18 21.73
C THR A 68 -36.84 -19.17 21.26
N SER A 69 -37.20 -17.88 21.27
CA SER A 69 -36.26 -16.79 20.99
C SER A 69 -35.26 -16.68 22.14
N VAL A 70 -34.00 -17.04 21.88
CA VAL A 70 -32.89 -16.70 22.78
C VAL A 70 -32.65 -15.19 22.61
N PRO A 71 -32.66 -14.39 23.68
CA PRO A 71 -32.36 -12.96 23.57
C PRO A 71 -30.91 -12.79 23.09
N PRO A 72 -30.61 -11.77 22.25
CA PRO A 72 -29.24 -11.47 21.88
C PRO A 72 -28.44 -11.18 23.15
N THR A 73 -27.41 -11.98 23.39
CA THR A 73 -26.39 -11.66 24.39
C THR A 73 -25.54 -10.56 23.78
N THR A 74 -25.86 -9.32 24.13
CA THR A 74 -24.99 -8.17 23.86
C THR A 74 -23.72 -8.39 24.67
N ALA A 75 -22.66 -8.87 24.02
CA ALA A 75 -21.32 -8.83 24.61
C ALA A 75 -20.97 -7.36 24.87
N PRO A 76 -20.39 -7.01 26.03
CA PRO A 76 -19.85 -5.69 26.26
C PRO A 76 -18.81 -5.37 25.18
N PRO A 77 -18.67 -4.10 24.75
CA PRO A 77 -17.57 -3.68 23.89
C PRO A 77 -16.26 -4.18 24.50
N ALA A 78 -15.45 -4.89 23.71
CA ALA A 78 -14.13 -5.32 24.12
C ALA A 78 -13.35 -4.07 24.57
N THR A 79 -13.07 -3.99 25.86
CA THR A 79 -12.28 -2.90 26.41
C THR A 79 -10.82 -3.24 26.09
N LEU A 80 -10.21 -2.45 25.20
CA LEU A 80 -8.85 -2.67 24.72
C LEU A 80 -7.87 -2.73 25.90
N PRO A 81 -6.84 -3.59 25.85
CA PRO A 81 -5.73 -3.48 26.78
C PRO A 81 -5.10 -2.09 26.64
N PRO A 82 -4.82 -1.38 27.74
CA PRO A 82 -4.13 -0.10 27.64
C PRO A 82 -2.74 -0.34 27.04
N GLY A 83 -2.40 0.39 25.98
CA GLY A 83 -1.04 0.45 25.47
C GLY A 83 -0.04 0.82 26.58
N PRO A 84 1.28 0.68 26.32
CA PRO A 84 2.31 0.90 27.33
C PRO A 84 2.24 2.33 27.90
N ILE A 85 1.64 2.44 29.09
CA ILE A 85 1.28 3.64 29.88
C ILE A 85 2.46 4.55 30.27
N SER A 86 3.66 4.34 29.73
CA SER A 86 4.86 5.12 30.05
C SER A 86 5.86 5.27 28.90
N ALA A 87 5.60 4.72 27.70
CA ALA A 87 6.58 4.74 26.62
C ALA A 87 6.32 5.91 25.66
N SER A 88 7.30 6.79 25.51
CA SER A 88 7.46 7.55 24.26
C SER A 88 8.02 6.56 23.25
N ILE A 89 7.26 6.19 22.23
CA ILE A 89 7.67 5.24 21.18
C ILE A 89 8.01 6.05 19.94
N PRO A 90 9.28 6.39 19.69
CA PRO A 90 9.69 7.02 18.45
C PRO A 90 9.56 6.04 17.28
N ILE A 91 9.02 6.54 16.16
CA ILE A 91 8.85 5.78 14.93
C ILE A 91 9.68 6.48 13.85
N VAL A 92 10.56 5.71 13.21
CA VAL A 92 11.37 6.19 12.09
C VAL A 92 11.01 5.45 10.82
N THR A 93 11.21 6.08 9.68
CA THR A 93 10.96 5.51 8.35
C THR A 93 12.21 5.62 7.50
N GLY A 94 12.47 4.62 6.67
CA GLY A 94 13.69 4.54 5.88
C GLY A 94 13.57 3.65 4.66
N GLY A 95 14.65 3.65 3.88
CA GLY A 95 14.81 2.88 2.66
C GLY A 95 16.19 2.24 2.59
N GLU A 96 16.66 2.01 1.37
CA GLU A 96 17.96 1.38 1.11
C GLU A 96 19.16 2.26 1.52
N PHE A 97 18.99 3.58 1.64
CA PHE A 97 20.10 4.52 1.81
C PHE A 97 19.90 5.50 2.97
N GLY A 98 21.01 5.91 3.57
CA GLY A 98 21.11 7.05 4.49
C GLY A 98 20.53 6.81 5.88
N GLY A 99 20.26 7.92 6.56
CA GLY A 99 19.60 7.93 7.85
C GLY A 99 18.09 7.69 7.73
N TRP A 100 17.49 7.14 8.77
CA TRP A 100 16.05 6.92 8.86
C TRP A 100 15.36 8.13 9.48
N LEU A 101 14.38 8.69 8.79
CA LEU A 101 13.73 9.93 9.17
C LEU A 101 12.73 9.70 10.31
N LEU A 102 12.68 10.62 11.28
CA LEU A 102 11.62 10.61 12.30
C LEU A 102 10.26 10.82 11.63
N LEU A 103 9.37 9.83 11.78
CA LEU A 103 7.98 9.89 11.36
C LEU A 103 7.09 10.51 12.43
N GLY A 104 7.44 10.30 13.70
CA GLY A 104 6.76 10.85 14.85
C GLY A 104 6.95 9.95 16.06
N ARG A 105 6.02 10.03 17.01
CA ARG A 105 6.02 9.14 18.17
C ARG A 105 4.62 8.91 18.72
N TRP A 106 4.38 7.75 19.29
CA TRP A 106 3.31 7.58 20.26
C TRP A 106 3.80 8.06 21.63
N GLN A 107 3.05 8.94 22.28
CA GLN A 107 3.40 9.43 23.61
C GLN A 107 2.18 9.33 24.53
N VAL A 108 2.26 8.37 25.45
CA VAL A 108 1.20 8.07 26.45
C VAL A 108 -0.09 7.59 25.77
N ASP A 109 -0.88 8.51 25.25
CA ASP A 109 -2.23 8.33 24.71
C ASP A 109 -2.48 9.15 23.44
N LYS A 110 -1.41 9.68 22.82
CA LYS A 110 -1.53 10.51 21.63
C LYS A 110 -0.35 10.34 20.67
N TRP A 111 -0.67 10.46 19.40
CA TRP A 111 0.31 10.68 18.34
C TRP A 111 0.94 12.07 18.48
N GLN A 112 2.25 12.14 18.34
CA GLN A 112 2.99 13.39 18.28
C GLN A 112 3.75 13.44 16.95
N PRO A 113 3.53 14.49 16.13
CA PRO A 113 4.20 14.66 14.85
C PRO A 113 5.73 14.83 15.06
N PRO A 114 6.52 14.74 13.98
CA PRO A 114 7.96 14.90 14.07
C PRO A 114 8.38 16.36 14.28
N THR A 115 7.44 17.31 14.20
CA THR A 115 7.66 18.74 14.48
C THR A 115 7.12 19.13 15.85
N SER A 116 7.80 20.07 16.52
CA SER A 116 7.30 20.73 17.73
C SER A 116 6.30 21.83 17.39
N ASP A 117 5.66 22.40 18.42
CA ASP A 117 4.73 23.54 18.28
C ASP A 117 5.36 24.79 17.62
N ASP A 118 6.70 24.88 17.60
CA ASP A 118 7.46 25.97 16.95
C ASP A 118 7.92 25.59 15.53
N ASP A 119 7.32 24.56 14.92
CA ASP A 119 7.69 23.95 13.63
C ASP A 119 9.16 23.48 13.56
N GLN A 120 9.80 23.27 14.71
CA GLN A 120 11.15 22.71 14.78
C GLN A 120 11.09 21.19 14.73
N LEU A 121 11.97 20.59 13.94
CA LEU A 121 12.08 19.14 13.86
C LEU A 121 12.59 18.58 15.18
N SER A 122 11.86 17.60 15.68
CA SER A 122 12.26 16.84 16.85
C SER A 122 13.34 15.85 16.47
N ALA A 123 14.34 15.69 17.34
CA ALA A 123 15.22 14.54 17.25
C ALA A 123 14.42 13.27 17.58
N ALA A 124 14.75 12.15 16.93
CA ALA A 124 14.12 10.87 17.21
C ALA A 124 14.31 10.41 18.68
N ASP A 125 15.33 10.93 19.38
CA ASP A 125 15.73 10.58 20.75
C ASP A 125 15.64 9.08 21.01
N LEU A 126 16.52 8.34 20.33
CA LEU A 126 16.63 6.89 20.40
C LEU A 126 17.69 6.45 21.44
N ALA A 127 18.15 7.37 22.29
CA ALA A 127 19.30 7.14 23.18
C ALA A 127 19.05 6.08 24.27
N GLY A 128 17.79 5.68 24.49
CA GLY A 128 17.39 4.65 25.44
C GLY A 128 17.29 3.23 24.85
N ASP A 129 17.20 3.09 23.53
CA ASP A 129 16.87 1.83 22.85
C ASP A 129 18.05 1.33 22.02
N PRO A 130 18.72 0.23 22.39
CA PRO A 130 19.86 -0.28 21.63
C PRO A 130 19.43 -0.95 20.32
N THR A 131 18.14 -1.24 20.16
CA THR A 131 17.58 -2.00 19.04
C THR A 131 16.20 -1.51 18.66
N LEU A 132 15.88 -1.56 17.37
CA LEU A 132 14.54 -1.31 16.84
C LEU A 132 14.01 -2.57 16.16
N THR A 133 12.70 -2.73 16.13
CA THR A 133 12.03 -3.71 15.27
C THR A 133 11.70 -3.02 13.95
N VAL A 134 12.27 -3.54 12.86
CA VAL A 134 11.98 -3.09 11.49
C VAL A 134 10.84 -3.91 10.91
N SER A 135 9.92 -3.26 10.21
CA SER A 135 8.82 -3.90 9.49
C SER A 135 8.51 -3.20 8.16
N GLY A 136 8.00 -3.97 7.21
CA GLY A 136 7.48 -3.53 5.92
C GLY A 136 6.68 -4.66 5.27
N LEU A 137 5.94 -4.38 4.20
CA LEU A 137 5.18 -5.43 3.49
C LEU A 137 6.06 -6.51 2.84
N GLU A 138 7.25 -6.14 2.38
CA GLU A 138 8.20 -7.02 1.69
C GLU A 138 9.31 -7.55 2.59
N ILE A 139 9.25 -7.22 3.89
CA ILE A 139 10.32 -7.47 4.85
C ILE A 139 9.73 -8.16 6.07
N SER A 140 10.32 -9.28 6.47
CA SER A 140 9.94 -9.92 7.73
C SER A 140 10.39 -9.07 8.92
N GLU A 141 9.56 -9.05 9.98
CA GLU A 141 9.92 -8.37 11.23
C GLU A 141 11.29 -8.85 11.73
N GLN A 142 12.17 -7.89 12.00
CA GLN A 142 13.51 -8.19 12.50
C GLN A 142 14.00 -7.10 13.44
N MET A 143 14.67 -7.53 14.51
CA MET A 143 15.35 -6.61 15.41
C MET A 143 16.72 -6.23 14.84
N VAL A 144 17.00 -4.93 14.82
CA VAL A 144 18.21 -4.37 14.23
C VAL A 144 18.87 -3.44 15.23
N THR A 145 20.19 -3.31 15.15
CA THR A 145 20.96 -2.37 15.96
C THR A 145 20.98 -0.99 15.32
N ILE A 146 20.92 0.04 16.17
CA ILE A 146 21.01 1.43 15.74
C ILE A 146 22.48 1.79 15.48
N GLY A 147 22.76 2.31 14.29
CA GLY A 147 24.06 2.82 13.87
C GLY A 147 24.25 4.31 14.16
N ALA A 148 25.30 4.88 13.57
CA ALA A 148 25.53 6.33 13.64
C ALA A 148 24.46 7.10 12.87
N SER A 149 24.24 8.37 13.23
CA SER A 149 23.38 9.25 12.44
C SER A 149 24.01 9.58 11.10
N ASP A 150 23.17 9.65 10.07
CA ASP A 150 23.51 10.08 8.72
C ASP A 150 22.38 10.95 8.15
N GLU A 151 22.61 11.57 7.00
CA GLU A 151 21.62 12.37 6.29
C GLU A 151 20.42 11.48 5.88
N ALA A 152 19.23 11.87 6.32
CA ALA A 152 17.96 11.19 6.05
C ALA A 152 17.13 11.92 4.98
N CYS A 153 17.34 13.23 4.81
CA CYS A 153 16.77 14.02 3.72
C CYS A 153 17.82 14.97 3.15
N PHE A 154 17.68 15.30 1.87
CA PHE A 154 18.56 16.23 1.14
C PHE A 154 18.59 17.68 1.67
N ASP A 155 17.71 18.00 2.62
CA ASP A 155 17.68 19.29 3.33
C ASP A 155 18.53 19.29 4.61
N GLY A 156 19.33 18.24 4.83
CA GLY A 156 20.25 18.10 5.97
C GLY A 156 19.62 17.53 7.23
N ARG A 157 18.34 17.13 7.21
CA ARG A 157 17.76 16.35 8.32
C ARG A 157 18.51 15.05 8.47
N GLN A 158 18.81 14.69 9.73
CA GLN A 158 19.57 13.50 10.08
C GLN A 158 18.69 12.47 10.80
N GLY A 159 19.08 11.21 10.66
CA GLY A 159 18.43 10.05 11.25
C GLY A 159 19.44 8.95 11.54
N PRO A 160 19.14 7.97 12.41
CA PRO A 160 20.00 6.82 12.60
C PRO A 160 20.13 5.99 11.32
N THR A 161 21.28 5.39 11.11
CA THR A 161 21.42 4.26 10.17
C THR A 161 20.97 2.97 10.86
N LEU A 162 20.35 2.05 10.11
CA LEU A 162 19.98 0.72 10.60
C LEU A 162 20.68 -0.34 9.75
N ASP A 163 21.28 -1.35 10.39
CA ASP A 163 21.94 -2.47 9.69
C ASP A 163 20.89 -3.48 9.22
N VAL A 164 20.23 -3.15 8.11
CA VAL A 164 19.12 -3.93 7.54
C VAL A 164 19.12 -3.84 6.02
N ALA A 165 18.91 -4.97 5.35
CA ALA A 165 18.72 -5.00 3.92
C ALA A 165 17.26 -4.67 3.59
N ILE A 166 17.04 -3.51 2.95
CA ILE A 166 15.72 -3.05 2.50
C ILE A 166 15.66 -3.19 0.97
N PRO A 167 14.61 -3.81 0.40
CA PRO A 167 14.43 -3.83 -1.05
C PRO A 167 14.27 -2.41 -1.58
N SER A 168 14.79 -2.14 -2.77
CA SER A 168 14.60 -0.86 -3.44
C SER A 168 13.10 -0.61 -3.69
N ALA A 169 12.69 0.64 -3.56
CA ALA A 169 11.31 1.03 -3.86
C ALA A 169 10.97 0.84 -5.35
N GLU A 170 9.68 0.83 -5.66
CA GLU A 170 9.17 0.83 -7.04
C GLU A 170 9.64 2.09 -7.79
N PRO A 171 9.97 2.01 -9.10
CA PRO A 171 10.24 3.16 -9.94
C PRO A 171 9.25 4.31 -9.72
N PRO A 172 9.73 5.56 -9.61
CA PRO A 172 11.09 5.99 -9.93
C PRO A 172 12.15 5.64 -8.84
N GLY A 173 11.76 4.90 -7.79
CA GLY A 173 12.66 4.00 -7.05
C GLY A 173 13.41 4.63 -5.89
N PHE A 174 13.13 5.90 -5.59
CA PHE A 174 13.70 6.59 -4.44
C PHE A 174 12.66 6.66 -3.33
N GLY A 175 12.97 6.05 -2.18
CA GLY A 175 12.29 6.43 -0.94
C GLY A 175 12.11 5.34 0.09
N TYR A 176 11.08 5.54 0.90
CA TYR A 176 10.79 4.75 2.07
C TYR A 176 10.16 3.41 1.71
N ALA A 177 10.66 2.35 2.33
CA ALA A 177 10.18 0.98 2.12
C ALA A 177 9.96 0.22 3.43
N ALA A 178 10.30 0.83 4.57
CA ALA A 178 10.11 0.23 5.88
C ALA A 178 9.99 1.28 6.99
N ILE A 179 9.42 0.84 8.11
CA ILE A 179 9.36 1.57 9.37
C ILE A 179 10.14 0.82 10.46
N ALA A 180 10.56 1.55 11.49
CA ALA A 180 11.20 0.96 12.66
C ALA A 180 10.82 1.70 13.95
N LEU A 181 10.67 0.94 15.03
CA LEU A 181 10.30 1.44 16.35
C LEU A 181 10.78 0.49 17.47
N PRO A 182 10.95 0.98 18.71
CA PRO A 182 11.17 0.10 19.84
C PRO A 182 9.85 -0.60 20.18
N ALA A 183 9.75 -1.89 19.85
CA ALA A 183 8.57 -2.70 20.11
C ALA A 183 8.92 -3.93 20.95
N SER A 184 8.10 -4.19 21.96
CA SER A 184 8.16 -5.42 22.79
C SER A 184 6.99 -6.37 22.52
N TRP A 185 6.15 -6.01 21.55
CA TRP A 185 5.02 -6.79 21.03
C TRP A 185 5.26 -7.11 19.55
N PRO A 186 4.55 -8.10 18.98
CA PRO A 186 4.53 -8.33 17.54
C PRO A 186 3.88 -7.14 16.83
N LEU A 187 4.52 -6.58 15.81
CA LEU A 187 3.94 -5.46 15.06
C LEU A 187 2.77 -5.92 14.19
N LYS A 188 2.76 -7.18 13.77
CA LYS A 188 1.65 -7.80 13.02
C LYS A 188 0.97 -8.87 13.87
N PRO A 189 0.14 -8.47 14.85
CA PRO A 189 -0.59 -9.44 15.70
C PRO A 189 -1.60 -10.27 14.91
N ARG A 190 -1.98 -9.82 13.70
CA ARG A 190 -2.86 -10.51 12.75
C ARG A 190 -2.20 -10.59 11.38
N GLN A 191 -2.75 -11.43 10.51
CA GLN A 191 -2.19 -11.65 9.18
C GLN A 191 -2.35 -10.41 8.30
N VAL A 192 -1.27 -10.02 7.64
CA VAL A 192 -1.26 -9.01 6.57
C VAL A 192 -0.91 -9.71 5.27
N ALA A 193 -1.80 -9.67 4.28
CA ALA A 193 -1.64 -10.38 3.02
C ALA A 193 -1.57 -9.42 1.84
N GLN A 194 -0.52 -9.50 1.04
CA GLN A 194 -0.49 -8.90 -0.29
C GLN A 194 -1.18 -9.84 -1.29
N VAL A 195 -2.18 -9.33 -2.02
CA VAL A 195 -2.99 -10.13 -2.96
C VAL A 195 -2.76 -9.65 -4.38
N SER A 196 -2.40 -10.57 -5.27
CA SER A 196 -2.29 -10.30 -6.71
C SER A 196 -3.62 -10.53 -7.43
N GLY A 197 -3.99 -9.59 -8.31
CA GLY A 197 -5.15 -9.74 -9.21
C GLY A 197 -6.49 -9.90 -8.49
N GLY A 198 -6.76 -9.07 -7.48
CA GLY A 198 -7.96 -9.16 -6.66
C GLY A 198 -9.28 -8.96 -7.41
N PRO A 199 -10.42 -8.96 -6.69
CA PRO A 199 -11.74 -8.98 -7.31
C PRO A 199 -11.94 -7.81 -8.28
N PRO A 200 -12.49 -8.04 -9.49
CA PRO A 200 -12.83 -6.95 -10.40
C PRO A 200 -13.75 -5.88 -9.78
N ALA A 201 -14.50 -6.24 -8.74
CA ALA A 201 -15.31 -5.32 -7.95
C ALA A 201 -14.49 -4.17 -7.34
N TYR A 202 -13.24 -4.41 -6.91
CA TYR A 202 -12.42 -3.35 -6.30
C TYR A 202 -12.00 -2.28 -7.31
N GLN A 203 -11.81 -2.67 -8.57
CA GLN A 203 -11.52 -1.70 -9.63
C GLN A 203 -12.75 -0.81 -9.86
N GLN A 204 -13.94 -1.40 -9.88
CA GLN A 204 -15.19 -0.65 -9.99
C GLN A 204 -15.41 0.29 -8.80
N LEU A 205 -15.09 -0.13 -7.58
CA LEU A 205 -15.14 0.74 -6.40
C LEU A 205 -14.24 1.97 -6.59
N GLY A 206 -13.03 1.81 -7.12
CA GLY A 206 -12.16 2.96 -7.45
C GLY A 206 -12.77 3.91 -8.47
N VAL A 207 -13.32 3.37 -9.56
CA VAL A 207 -14.04 4.15 -10.57
C VAL A 207 -15.20 4.93 -9.94
N ASP A 208 -16.00 4.28 -9.11
CA ASP A 208 -17.19 4.87 -8.50
C ASP A 208 -16.82 5.99 -7.50
N ASN A 209 -15.78 5.80 -6.68
CA ASN A 209 -15.31 6.83 -5.73
C ASN A 209 -14.85 8.12 -6.44
N PHE A 210 -14.17 8.00 -7.59
CA PHE A 210 -13.78 9.17 -8.37
C PHE A 210 -14.96 9.78 -9.13
N ALA A 211 -15.89 8.96 -9.63
CA ALA A 211 -17.10 9.44 -10.29
C ALA A 211 -17.98 10.27 -9.33
N GLU A 212 -18.05 9.93 -8.04
CA GLU A 212 -18.72 10.74 -7.01
C GLU A 212 -18.13 12.15 -6.87
N GLN A 213 -16.85 12.32 -7.22
CA GLN A 213 -16.14 13.60 -7.25
C GLN A 213 -16.18 14.28 -8.63
N GLY A 214 -16.85 13.68 -9.62
CA GLY A 214 -16.92 14.19 -10.99
C GLY A 214 -15.66 13.94 -11.82
N ILE A 215 -14.82 12.99 -11.41
CA ILE A 215 -13.56 12.61 -12.08
C ILE A 215 -13.79 11.33 -12.88
N ASP A 216 -13.43 11.33 -14.16
CA ASP A 216 -13.49 10.13 -15.00
C ASP A 216 -12.23 9.27 -14.81
N ALA A 217 -12.36 8.26 -13.95
CA ALA A 217 -11.32 7.27 -13.70
C ALA A 217 -11.61 5.90 -14.34
N SER A 218 -12.43 5.86 -15.40
CA SER A 218 -12.92 4.61 -16.01
C SER A 218 -11.83 3.70 -16.61
N ALA A 219 -10.63 4.23 -16.86
CA ALA A 219 -9.48 3.47 -17.34
C ALA A 219 -8.53 3.03 -16.20
N GLY A 220 -8.82 3.39 -14.95
CA GLY A 220 -7.97 3.07 -13.82
C GLY A 220 -7.89 1.59 -13.50
N THR A 221 -6.78 1.18 -12.91
CA THR A 221 -6.42 -0.20 -12.57
C THR A 221 -6.02 -0.31 -11.11
N ILE A 222 -5.96 -1.55 -10.60
CA ILE A 222 -5.43 -1.82 -9.27
C ILE A 222 -3.96 -2.19 -9.39
N ASP A 223 -3.10 -1.51 -8.64
CA ASP A 223 -1.68 -1.84 -8.59
C ASP A 223 -1.32 -2.72 -7.38
N GLN A 224 -1.93 -2.44 -6.23
CA GLN A 224 -1.65 -3.16 -4.97
C GLN A 224 -2.94 -3.45 -4.20
N ILE A 225 -2.99 -4.61 -3.57
CA ILE A 225 -4.04 -4.95 -2.59
C ILE A 225 -3.37 -5.52 -1.35
N VAL A 226 -3.66 -4.92 -0.20
CA VAL A 226 -3.26 -5.40 1.12
C VAL A 226 -4.52 -5.71 1.91
N VAL A 227 -4.62 -6.93 2.46
CA VAL A 227 -5.76 -7.38 3.26
C VAL A 227 -5.31 -7.68 4.67
N ALA A 228 -6.02 -7.12 5.65
CA ALA A 228 -5.79 -7.36 7.07
C ALA A 228 -7.06 -7.02 7.87
N ASP A 229 -7.33 -7.78 8.92
CA ASP A 229 -8.24 -7.41 10.01
C ASP A 229 -7.57 -6.30 10.83
N LEU A 230 -7.97 -5.03 10.65
CA LEU A 230 -7.27 -3.89 11.24
C LEU A 230 -7.54 -3.75 12.73
N ASP A 231 -8.74 -4.09 13.21
CA ASP A 231 -9.15 -3.83 14.59
C ASP A 231 -9.39 -5.07 15.47
N GLY A 232 -9.26 -6.26 14.91
CA GLY A 232 -9.36 -7.53 15.61
C GLY A 232 -10.80 -8.05 15.76
N ASP A 233 -11.76 -7.57 14.97
CA ASP A 233 -13.15 -8.03 15.01
C ASP A 233 -13.41 -9.31 14.20
N GLY A 234 -12.41 -9.75 13.42
CA GLY A 234 -12.46 -10.93 12.56
C GLY A 234 -13.04 -10.68 11.16
N ILE A 235 -13.33 -9.42 10.81
CA ILE A 235 -13.64 -8.96 9.46
C ILE A 235 -12.37 -8.34 8.90
N ASP A 236 -12.02 -8.71 7.66
CA ASP A 236 -10.87 -8.12 7.01
C ASP A 236 -11.24 -6.77 6.36
N GLU A 237 -10.31 -5.83 6.41
CA GLU A 237 -10.28 -4.67 5.53
C GLU A 237 -9.31 -4.91 4.38
N ALA A 238 -9.65 -4.39 3.20
CA ALA A 238 -8.74 -4.34 2.07
C ALA A 238 -8.33 -2.90 1.78
N LEU A 239 -7.03 -2.66 1.67
CA LEU A 239 -6.41 -1.44 1.20
C LEU A 239 -6.05 -1.63 -0.27
N VAL A 240 -6.64 -0.83 -1.14
CA VAL A 240 -6.51 -0.97 -2.59
C VAL A 240 -5.83 0.27 -3.15
N SER A 241 -4.63 0.09 -3.72
CA SER A 241 -3.98 1.12 -4.52
C SER A 241 -4.61 1.12 -5.91
N PHE A 242 -5.37 2.16 -6.21
CA PHE A 242 -6.03 2.39 -7.48
C PHE A 242 -5.31 3.49 -8.25
N GLU A 243 -5.09 3.29 -9.53
CA GLU A 243 -4.26 4.16 -10.36
C GLU A 243 -4.77 4.24 -11.80
N GLN A 244 -5.04 5.47 -12.25
CA GLN A 244 -5.17 5.87 -13.64
C GLN A 244 -4.11 6.95 -13.88
N VAL A 245 -2.94 6.56 -14.38
CA VAL A 245 -1.84 7.49 -14.68
C VAL A 245 -1.39 7.28 -16.11
N ALA A 246 -1.34 8.35 -16.90
CA ALA A 246 -0.96 8.28 -18.31
C ALA A 246 0.54 7.99 -18.49
N ASP A 247 1.38 8.56 -17.63
CA ASP A 247 2.83 8.36 -17.59
C ASP A 247 3.32 8.44 -16.12
N PRO A 248 3.64 7.30 -15.48
CA PRO A 248 4.03 7.25 -14.06
C PRO A 248 5.38 7.91 -13.77
N ASP A 249 6.18 8.19 -14.81
CA ASP A 249 7.46 8.89 -14.70
C ASP A 249 7.32 10.42 -14.92
N ALA A 250 6.13 10.90 -15.30
CA ALA A 250 5.84 12.32 -15.49
C ALA A 250 5.44 13.01 -14.18
N THR A 251 5.40 14.35 -14.19
CA THR A 251 4.91 15.12 -13.04
C THR A 251 3.42 14.86 -12.79
N GLY A 252 2.66 14.64 -13.86
CA GLY A 252 1.24 14.35 -13.90
C GLY A 252 0.68 14.63 -15.29
N SER A 253 -0.53 14.19 -15.58
CA SER A 253 -1.26 14.43 -16.82
C SER A 253 -2.74 14.71 -16.54
N PRO A 254 -3.41 15.55 -17.35
CA PRO A 254 -4.84 15.81 -17.16
C PRO A 254 -5.66 14.53 -17.20
N GLY A 255 -6.49 14.33 -16.17
CA GLY A 255 -7.27 13.10 -15.99
C GLY A 255 -6.54 11.98 -15.25
N ASP A 256 -5.31 12.21 -14.79
CA ASP A 256 -4.67 11.30 -13.84
C ASP A 256 -5.45 11.27 -12.52
N ALA A 257 -5.57 10.10 -11.92
CA ALA A 257 -6.25 9.86 -10.67
C ALA A 257 -5.63 8.66 -9.94
N THR A 258 -5.21 8.85 -8.69
CA THR A 258 -4.59 7.83 -7.85
C THR A 258 -5.20 7.86 -6.46
N ALA A 259 -5.32 6.70 -5.81
CA ALA A 259 -5.82 6.64 -4.44
C ALA A 259 -5.38 5.37 -3.71
N ILE A 260 -5.38 5.43 -2.38
CA ILE A 260 -5.62 4.28 -1.53
C ILE A 260 -7.09 4.27 -1.14
N LEU A 261 -7.79 3.18 -1.44
CA LEU A 261 -9.14 2.92 -0.99
C LEU A 261 -9.10 2.04 0.26
N LEU A 262 -9.94 2.34 1.24
CA LEU A 262 -10.32 1.40 2.29
C LEU A 262 -11.60 0.70 1.87
N VAL A 263 -11.59 -0.62 1.82
CA VAL A 263 -12.73 -1.46 1.45
C VAL A 263 -13.06 -2.40 2.60
N ASN A 264 -14.29 -2.34 3.10
CA ASN A 264 -14.79 -3.36 4.03
C ASN A 264 -15.12 -4.63 3.21
N THR A 265 -14.50 -5.76 3.54
CA THR A 265 -14.61 -6.96 2.70
C THR A 265 -15.97 -7.66 2.82
N GLU A 266 -16.72 -7.44 3.91
CA GLU A 266 -18.05 -8.00 4.11
C GLU A 266 -19.13 -7.22 3.36
N THR A 267 -19.15 -5.89 3.52
CA THR A 267 -20.18 -5.01 2.94
C THR A 267 -19.85 -4.56 1.52
N GLN A 268 -18.57 -4.64 1.11
CA GLN A 268 -18.03 -4.06 -0.11
C GLN A 268 -18.20 -2.53 -0.20
N SER A 269 -18.43 -1.85 0.93
CA SER A 269 -18.36 -0.39 0.97
C SER A 269 -16.91 0.06 0.89
N SER A 270 -16.68 1.18 0.20
CA SER A 270 -15.34 1.75 0.04
C SER A 270 -15.33 3.25 0.26
N GLN A 271 -14.16 3.78 0.61
CA GLN A 271 -13.88 5.21 0.62
C GLN A 271 -12.42 5.48 0.24
N ILE A 272 -12.15 6.66 -0.31
CA ILE A 272 -10.79 7.15 -0.49
C ILE A 272 -10.20 7.53 0.88
N VAL A 273 -9.05 6.94 1.20
CA VAL A 273 -8.24 7.26 2.38
C VAL A 273 -7.34 8.46 2.08
N ILE A 274 -6.69 8.40 0.92
CA ILE A 274 -5.86 9.44 0.34
C ILE A 274 -5.94 9.32 -1.17
N GLY A 275 -5.98 10.45 -1.87
CA GLY A 275 -6.00 10.47 -3.32
C GLY A 275 -5.41 11.75 -3.89
N SER A 276 -5.00 11.65 -5.15
CA SER A 276 -4.47 12.72 -5.96
C SER A 276 -5.15 12.67 -7.32
N ASN A 277 -5.44 13.82 -7.90
CA ASN A 277 -6.00 13.89 -9.24
C ASN A 277 -5.57 15.18 -9.92
N VAL A 278 -5.48 15.12 -11.25
CA VAL A 278 -5.21 16.29 -12.09
C VAL A 278 -6.47 16.61 -12.87
N ASP A 279 -6.97 17.83 -12.70
CA ASP A 279 -8.13 18.31 -13.46
C ASP A 279 -7.86 18.20 -14.97
N SER A 280 -8.86 17.74 -15.72
CA SER A 280 -8.80 17.62 -17.18
C SER A 280 -8.44 18.93 -17.92
N SER A 281 -8.59 20.08 -17.25
CA SER A 281 -8.28 21.41 -17.77
C SER A 281 -6.94 22.00 -17.30
N GLU A 282 -6.23 21.32 -16.38
CA GLU A 282 -4.90 21.75 -15.92
C GLU A 282 -3.87 21.55 -17.04
N THR A 283 -2.99 22.54 -17.26
CA THR A 283 -2.02 22.48 -18.36
C THR A 283 -0.66 23.08 -18.05
N ASP A 284 -0.55 23.90 -17.00
CA ASP A 284 0.68 24.68 -16.78
C ASP A 284 1.72 23.86 -15.99
N PHE A 285 1.29 22.99 -15.07
CA PHE A 285 2.17 22.06 -14.38
C PHE A 285 1.39 21.00 -13.58
N PRO A 286 0.81 19.98 -14.24
CA PRO A 286 0.06 18.94 -13.54
C PRO A 286 0.98 18.14 -12.60
N ILE A 287 0.54 17.97 -11.35
CA ILE A 287 1.19 17.13 -10.35
C ILE A 287 0.21 16.03 -9.94
N THR A 288 0.66 14.78 -10.08
CA THR A 288 -0.03 13.59 -9.57
C THR A 288 0.88 12.92 -8.55
N GLU A 289 0.40 12.72 -7.33
CA GLU A 289 1.07 11.86 -6.37
C GLU A 289 0.66 10.39 -6.59
N GLN A 290 1.57 9.46 -6.38
CA GLN A 290 1.30 8.03 -6.39
C GLN A 290 1.34 7.49 -4.95
N PHE A 291 0.56 6.44 -4.68
CA PHE A 291 0.41 5.89 -3.34
C PHE A 291 0.54 4.37 -3.30
N ARG A 292 1.26 3.85 -2.31
CA ARG A 292 1.29 2.42 -1.97
C ARG A 292 1.20 2.25 -0.47
N VAL A 293 0.59 1.15 -0.05
CA VAL A 293 0.74 0.68 1.33
C VAL A 293 2.18 0.25 1.50
N LEU A 294 2.87 0.87 2.45
CA LEU A 294 4.24 0.53 2.86
C LEU A 294 4.21 -0.60 3.90
N ASP A 295 3.29 -0.51 4.86
CA ASP A 295 3.05 -1.55 5.86
C ASP A 295 1.67 -1.43 6.53
N VAL A 296 1.28 -2.50 7.24
CA VAL A 296 0.16 -2.51 8.20
C VAL A 296 0.71 -3.11 9.50
N ALA A 297 0.65 -2.35 10.59
CA ALA A 297 1.31 -2.71 11.85
C ALA A 297 0.70 -2.00 13.07
N ASP A 298 0.71 -2.66 14.22
CA ASP A 298 0.38 -2.13 15.55
C ASP A 298 1.56 -1.32 16.10
N LEU A 299 1.54 -0.01 15.88
CA LEU A 299 2.67 0.88 16.17
C LEU A 299 2.67 1.38 17.62
N ASN A 300 1.52 1.37 18.29
CA ASN A 300 1.36 1.84 19.66
C ASN A 300 1.21 0.71 20.70
N GLY A 301 1.03 -0.54 20.26
CA GLY A 301 0.89 -1.72 21.11
C GLY A 301 -0.50 -1.92 21.71
N ASP A 302 -1.55 -1.31 21.14
CA ASP A 302 -2.93 -1.42 21.63
C ASP A 302 -3.70 -2.61 21.03
N GLY A 303 -3.09 -3.30 20.05
CA GLY A 303 -3.65 -4.44 19.36
C GLY A 303 -4.47 -4.09 18.12
N ARG A 304 -4.68 -2.82 17.78
CA ARG A 304 -5.16 -2.35 16.47
C ARG A 304 -3.95 -2.09 15.58
N MET A 305 -4.11 -2.27 14.27
CA MET A 305 -3.03 -2.03 13.32
C MET A 305 -3.27 -0.71 12.58
N GLU A 306 -2.27 0.15 12.60
CA GLU A 306 -2.19 1.33 11.77
C GLU A 306 -1.85 0.94 10.32
N VAL A 307 -2.24 1.81 9.40
CA VAL A 307 -1.93 1.71 7.97
C VAL A 307 -0.87 2.74 7.63
N ILE A 308 0.25 2.28 7.07
CA ILE A 308 1.37 3.11 6.68
C ILE A 308 1.38 3.21 5.16
N VAL A 309 1.17 4.42 4.64
CA VAL A 309 1.16 4.72 3.21
C VAL A 309 2.43 5.47 2.86
N ARG A 310 3.09 5.06 1.78
CA ARG A 310 4.07 5.90 1.10
C ARG A 310 3.38 6.66 -0.02
N ALA A 311 3.66 7.96 -0.10
CA ALA A 311 3.28 8.81 -1.21
C ALA A 311 4.53 9.35 -1.89
N TRP A 312 4.52 9.49 -3.21
CA TRP A 312 5.62 10.10 -3.93
C TRP A 312 5.16 10.83 -5.19
N TYR A 313 5.99 11.79 -5.61
CA TYR A 313 5.92 12.46 -6.89
C TYR A 313 7.35 12.79 -7.35
N TYR A 314 7.50 13.44 -8.50
CA TYR A 314 8.82 13.63 -9.14
C TYR A 314 9.86 14.39 -8.29
N GLU A 315 9.43 15.19 -7.31
CA GLU A 315 10.30 16.04 -6.48
C GLU A 315 10.26 15.70 -4.99
N GLY A 316 9.46 14.72 -4.57
CA GLY A 316 9.29 14.43 -3.16
C GLY A 316 8.63 13.10 -2.85
N MET A 317 8.75 12.73 -1.59
CA MET A 317 8.20 11.51 -1.01
C MET A 317 7.74 11.79 0.42
N SER A 318 6.73 11.06 0.86
CA SER A 318 6.29 11.06 2.25
C SER A 318 5.88 9.67 2.71
N VAL A 319 5.91 9.47 4.03
CA VAL A 319 5.24 8.39 4.72
C VAL A 319 4.17 8.99 5.61
N ILE A 320 2.99 8.40 5.55
CA ILE A 320 1.80 8.86 6.24
C ILE A 320 1.23 7.66 7.00
N VAL A 321 0.93 7.86 8.29
CA VAL A 321 0.32 6.84 9.15
C VAL A 321 -1.14 7.20 9.35
N TYR A 322 -1.99 6.19 9.23
CA TYR A 322 -3.41 6.27 9.51
C TYR A 322 -3.78 5.29 10.62
N GLU A 323 -4.59 5.76 11.57
CA GLU A 323 -5.23 4.94 12.59
C GLU A 323 -6.65 4.56 12.15
N TYR A 324 -7.05 3.31 12.39
CA TYR A 324 -8.38 2.82 12.05
C TYR A 324 -9.34 2.92 13.24
N ASP A 325 -10.38 3.74 13.10
CA ASP A 325 -11.37 3.96 14.17
C ASP A 325 -12.50 2.90 14.20
N GLY A 326 -12.41 1.87 13.35
CA GLY A 326 -13.46 0.87 13.11
C GLY A 326 -14.40 1.21 11.95
N THR A 327 -14.21 2.35 11.28
CA THR A 327 -14.98 2.70 10.08
C THR A 327 -14.13 3.47 9.06
N THR A 328 -13.26 4.36 9.53
CA THR A 328 -12.42 5.22 8.70
C THR A 328 -10.96 5.20 9.14
N LEU A 329 -10.10 5.57 8.20
CA LEU A 329 -8.67 5.75 8.45
C LEU A 329 -8.40 7.25 8.67
N VAL A 330 -7.90 7.59 9.85
CA VAL A 330 -7.60 8.97 10.27
C VAL A 330 -6.09 9.16 10.24
N GLN A 331 -5.61 10.16 9.52
CA GLN A 331 -4.18 10.47 9.48
C GLN A 331 -3.69 10.93 10.86
N THR A 332 -2.59 10.34 11.33
CA THR A 332 -2.02 10.61 12.66
C THR A 332 -0.58 11.11 12.62
N LEU A 333 0.25 10.57 11.72
CA LEU A 333 1.63 11.00 11.51
C LEU A 333 1.90 11.21 10.02
N ALA A 334 2.80 12.14 9.71
CA ALA A 334 3.36 12.28 8.38
C ALA A 334 4.78 12.85 8.46
N THR A 335 5.65 12.36 7.57
CA THR A 335 6.99 12.92 7.35
C THR A 335 7.39 12.68 5.91
N GLY A 336 8.39 13.38 5.42
CA GLY A 336 8.84 13.21 4.04
C GLY A 336 10.03 14.08 3.68
N CYS A 337 10.66 13.77 2.55
CA CYS A 337 11.71 14.58 1.94
C CYS A 337 11.22 15.08 0.58
N GLY A 338 11.56 16.31 0.22
CA GLY A 338 11.33 16.86 -1.12
C GLY A 338 12.36 17.94 -1.43
N ALA A 339 12.52 18.25 -2.72
CA ALA A 339 13.40 19.30 -3.22
C ALA A 339 12.74 20.69 -3.17
#